data_AF-A0A537G0A4-F1
#
_entry.id   AF-A0A537G0A4-F1
#
_cell.length_a   1.000
_cell.length_b   1.000
_cell.length_c   1.000
_cell.angle_alpha   90.00
_cell.angle_beta   90.00
_cell.angle_gamma   90.00
#
_symmetry.space_group_name_H-M   'P 1'
#
loop_
_entity.id
_entity.type
_entity.pdbx_description
1 polymer ?
#
loop_
_entity_poly.entity_id
_entity_poly.type
_entity_poly.pdbx_seq_one_letter_code
_entity_poly.pdbx_strand_id
1 'polypeptide(L)'
;MSAVPISRSPDLKRLRDEGYEAEVCNGYLLIHHVPYVNAKAQVDYGTLVSTLNLAGNVTTMPETHVAMWTGDHPCDNKGSPLTKLIADTRSVTIREGLATKFSFSHKPEGGYPNYYEKMTGYIRILEGYAHAIDRNAASQTYPGGEITDEESVFRYLDNASSRAGIVAVNEKLKDDRIAIVGLGGTGAYILDFVTKTLVSEIHLFDKDVFLQHNAFRCPGAPSYDELTKKPTKVGRLEEIYSKMRRRIIAHPEHIDETNL
;
A
#
# COMPACT_ATOMS: atom_id res chain seq x y z
N MET A 1 1.89 -5.41 -15.17
CA MET A 1 1.85 -5.68 -13.72
C MET A 1 0.40 -5.81 -13.31
N SER A 2 0.03 -6.83 -12.53
CA SER A 2 -1.34 -6.98 -12.04
C SER A 2 -1.35 -6.70 -10.54
N ALA A 3 -1.90 -5.56 -10.13
CA ALA A 3 -2.02 -5.19 -8.72
C ALA A 3 -3.24 -5.86 -8.04
N VAL A 4 -4.13 -6.46 -8.84
CA VAL A 4 -5.38 -7.11 -8.39
C VAL A 4 -5.14 -8.26 -7.38
N PRO A 5 -4.19 -9.19 -7.56
CA PRO A 5 -3.93 -10.25 -6.57
C PRO A 5 -3.40 -9.71 -5.25
N ILE A 6 -2.60 -8.62 -5.29
CA ILE A 6 -2.05 -7.99 -4.09
C ILE A 6 -3.18 -7.34 -3.29
N SER A 7 -4.08 -6.62 -3.96
CA SER A 7 -5.18 -5.91 -3.30
C SER A 7 -6.24 -6.85 -2.70
N ARG A 8 -6.41 -8.06 -3.27
CA ARG A 8 -7.45 -9.02 -2.85
C ARG A 8 -6.97 -10.10 -1.87
N SER A 9 -5.66 -10.27 -1.70
CA SER A 9 -5.08 -11.27 -0.80
C SER A 9 -4.63 -10.59 0.50
N PRO A 10 -5.20 -10.93 1.67
CA PRO A 10 -4.89 -10.24 2.93
C PRO A 10 -3.40 -10.24 3.31
N ASP A 11 -2.69 -11.33 3.03
CA ASP A 11 -1.26 -11.48 3.30
C ASP A 11 -0.39 -10.63 2.36
N LEU A 12 -0.69 -10.60 1.06
CA LEU A 12 0.03 -9.75 0.10
C LEU A 12 -0.27 -8.27 0.31
N LYS A 13 -1.53 -7.94 0.60
CA LYS A 13 -1.94 -6.57 0.94
C LYS A 13 -1.16 -6.08 2.16
N ARG A 14 -1.03 -6.93 3.19
CA ARG A 14 -0.25 -6.62 4.38
C ARG A 14 1.22 -6.34 4.06
N LEU A 15 1.87 -7.13 3.19
CA LEU A 15 3.24 -6.84 2.74
C LEU A 15 3.33 -5.43 2.13
N ARG A 16 2.44 -5.10 1.19
CA ARG A 16 2.43 -3.78 0.56
C ARG A 16 2.16 -2.65 1.57
N ASP A 17 1.19 -2.85 2.45
CA ASP A 17 0.77 -1.87 3.45
C ASP A 17 1.86 -1.58 4.51
N GLU A 18 2.68 -2.59 4.85
CA GLU A 18 3.84 -2.44 5.73
C GLU A 18 5.07 -1.84 5.02
N GLY A 19 4.94 -1.51 3.73
CA GLY A 19 5.95 -0.76 2.97
C GLY A 19 6.91 -1.62 2.15
N TYR A 20 6.69 -2.93 2.05
CA TYR A 20 7.49 -3.79 1.18
C TYR A 20 7.16 -3.54 -0.30
N GLU A 21 8.18 -3.57 -1.15
CA GLU A 21 8.05 -3.49 -2.61
C GLU A 21 7.56 -4.81 -3.20
N ALA A 22 6.27 -5.11 -2.98
CA ALA A 22 5.63 -6.34 -3.45
C ALA A 22 5.16 -6.23 -4.90
N GLU A 23 5.60 -7.16 -5.75
CA GLU A 23 5.15 -7.31 -7.14
C GLU A 23 4.62 -8.73 -7.37
N VAL A 24 3.53 -8.85 -8.14
CA VAL A 24 3.06 -10.12 -8.69
C VAL A 24 3.32 -10.16 -10.20
N CYS A 25 4.14 -11.11 -10.65
CA CYS A 25 4.58 -11.23 -12.03
C CYS A 25 4.71 -12.70 -12.43
N ASN A 26 4.09 -13.11 -13.56
CA ASN A 26 4.25 -14.44 -14.15
C ASN A 26 4.05 -15.63 -13.17
N GLY A 27 3.12 -15.53 -12.22
CA GLY A 27 2.88 -16.57 -11.21
C GLY A 27 3.90 -16.57 -10.06
N TYR A 28 4.66 -15.49 -9.90
CA TYR A 28 5.58 -15.27 -8.80
C TYR A 28 5.17 -14.08 -7.95
N LEU A 29 5.47 -14.16 -6.66
CA LEU A 29 5.50 -13.05 -5.73
C LEU A 29 6.96 -12.59 -5.57
N LEU A 30 7.21 -11.32 -5.80
CA LEU A 30 8.52 -10.69 -5.68
C LEU A 30 8.46 -9.67 -4.55
N ILE A 31 9.50 -9.63 -3.71
CA ILE A 31 9.78 -8.53 -2.80
C ILE A 31 11.11 -7.92 -3.22
N HIS A 32 11.06 -6.71 -3.75
CA HIS A 32 12.25 -5.96 -4.15
C HIS A 32 12.92 -5.29 -2.96
N HIS A 33 14.11 -4.73 -3.22
CA HIS A 33 14.87 -3.94 -2.25
C HIS A 33 15.14 -4.67 -0.92
N VAL A 34 15.39 -5.98 -0.95
CA VAL A 34 15.72 -6.74 0.27
C VAL A 34 17.22 -6.63 0.54
N PRO A 35 17.66 -6.05 1.67
CA PRO A 35 19.06 -5.90 2.00
C PRO A 35 19.67 -7.25 2.41
N TYR A 36 20.93 -7.45 2.05
CA TYR A 36 21.73 -8.61 2.44
C TYR A 36 23.20 -8.23 2.52
N VAL A 37 24.03 -9.08 3.14
CA VAL A 37 25.48 -8.88 3.16
C VAL A 37 26.14 -9.71 2.06
N ASN A 38 27.01 -9.09 1.27
CA ASN A 38 27.78 -9.77 0.23
C ASN A 38 29.14 -10.30 0.75
N ALA A 39 29.90 -11.00 -0.10
CA ALA A 39 31.19 -11.61 0.25
C ALA A 39 32.28 -10.61 0.67
N LYS A 40 32.08 -9.30 0.43
CA LYS A 40 32.98 -8.23 0.87
C LYS A 40 32.58 -7.64 2.23
N ALA A 41 31.63 -8.25 2.93
CA ALA A 41 31.02 -7.71 4.14
C ALA A 41 30.44 -6.30 3.91
N GLN A 42 29.72 -6.11 2.79
CA GLN A 42 29.01 -4.88 2.47
C GLN A 42 27.52 -5.17 2.30
N VAL A 43 26.68 -4.19 2.65
CA VAL A 43 25.23 -4.27 2.41
C VAL A 43 24.96 -4.01 0.93
N ASP A 44 24.19 -4.91 0.33
CA ASP A 44 23.70 -4.83 -1.04
C ASP A 44 22.21 -5.22 -1.06
N TYR A 45 21.54 -5.09 -2.20
CA TYR A 45 20.09 -5.28 -2.32
C TYR A 45 19.73 -6.28 -3.41
N GLY A 46 18.79 -7.16 -3.10
CA GLY A 46 18.28 -8.16 -4.04
C GLY A 46 16.76 -8.21 -4.07
N THR A 47 16.24 -9.14 -4.86
CA THR A 47 14.82 -9.47 -4.91
C THR A 47 14.60 -10.88 -4.39
N LEU A 48 13.75 -11.00 -3.38
CA LEU A 48 13.27 -12.28 -2.86
C LEU A 48 12.05 -12.72 -3.68
N VAL A 49 12.07 -13.94 -4.17
CA VAL A 49 11.04 -14.46 -5.08
C VAL A 49 10.42 -15.73 -4.52
N SER A 50 9.11 -15.87 -4.60
CA SER A 50 8.38 -17.12 -4.34
C SER A 50 7.48 -17.44 -5.52
N THR A 51 7.26 -18.73 -5.79
CA THR A 51 6.06 -19.12 -6.56
C THR A 51 4.81 -18.61 -5.85
N LEU A 52 3.77 -18.28 -6.59
CA LEU A 52 2.52 -17.72 -6.08
C LEU A 52 1.34 -18.58 -6.52
N ASN A 53 0.64 -19.12 -5.52
CA ASN A 53 -0.57 -19.91 -5.72
C ASN A 53 -1.80 -19.07 -5.40
N LEU A 54 -2.76 -19.08 -6.33
CA LEU A 54 -3.98 -18.31 -6.24
C LEU A 54 -5.19 -19.23 -6.45
N ALA A 55 -6.22 -19.04 -5.64
CA ALA A 55 -7.58 -19.52 -5.91
C ALA A 55 -8.41 -18.32 -6.36
N GLY A 56 -8.60 -18.17 -7.67
CA GLY A 56 -9.10 -16.93 -8.25
C GLY A 56 -8.08 -15.79 -8.08
N ASN A 57 -8.44 -14.75 -7.33
CA ASN A 57 -7.56 -13.60 -7.05
C ASN A 57 -7.08 -13.53 -5.58
N VAL A 58 -7.23 -14.61 -4.83
CA VAL A 58 -6.83 -14.69 -3.42
C VAL A 58 -5.75 -15.76 -3.26
N THR A 59 -4.72 -15.46 -2.48
CA THR A 59 -3.65 -16.41 -2.13
C THR A 59 -4.18 -17.66 -1.42
N THR A 60 -3.56 -18.78 -1.73
CA THR A 60 -3.65 -20.00 -0.94
C THR A 60 -2.34 -20.24 -0.18
N MET A 61 -2.32 -21.22 0.73
CA MET A 61 -1.10 -21.57 1.45
C MET A 61 0.05 -21.86 0.47
N PRO A 62 1.28 -21.39 0.73
CA PRO A 62 2.43 -21.72 -0.10
C PRO A 62 2.64 -23.23 -0.18
N GLU A 63 2.68 -23.80 -1.39
CA GLU A 63 2.92 -25.25 -1.58
C GLU A 63 4.32 -25.68 -1.17
N THR A 64 5.26 -24.74 -1.18
CA THR A 64 6.66 -24.97 -0.84
C THR A 64 7.18 -23.86 0.07
N HIS A 65 8.05 -24.23 1.01
CA HIS A 65 8.79 -23.28 1.83
C HIS A 65 9.97 -22.64 1.07
N VAL A 66 10.36 -23.19 -0.08
CA VAL A 66 11.49 -22.71 -0.87
C VAL A 66 11.23 -21.31 -1.42
N ALA A 67 12.21 -20.42 -1.30
CA ALA A 67 12.25 -19.12 -1.97
C ALA A 67 13.41 -19.08 -2.97
N MET A 68 13.40 -18.12 -3.88
CA MET A 68 14.47 -17.89 -4.86
C MET A 68 15.01 -16.47 -4.70
N TRP A 69 16.23 -16.26 -5.19
CA TRP A 69 17.01 -15.06 -4.90
C TRP A 69 17.75 -14.55 -6.12
N THR A 70 17.67 -13.25 -6.38
CA THR A 70 18.33 -12.61 -7.55
C THR A 70 19.70 -12.01 -7.23
N GLY A 71 19.95 -11.68 -5.97
CA GLY A 71 21.22 -11.11 -5.52
C GLY A 71 22.36 -12.12 -5.52
N ASP A 72 23.56 -11.66 -5.20
CA ASP A 72 24.71 -12.54 -4.98
C ASP A 72 24.52 -13.43 -3.74
N HIS A 73 25.44 -14.37 -3.54
CA HIS A 73 25.38 -15.30 -2.42
C HIS A 73 25.35 -14.53 -1.08
N PRO A 74 24.26 -14.63 -0.30
CA PRO A 74 24.20 -13.95 0.99
C PRO A 74 25.25 -14.47 1.96
N CYS A 75 25.79 -13.55 2.75
CA CYS A 75 26.82 -13.79 3.73
C CYS A 75 26.37 -13.32 5.12
N ASP A 76 27.09 -13.76 6.16
CA ASP A 76 27.00 -13.17 7.48
C ASP A 76 27.68 -11.79 7.52
N ASN A 77 27.64 -11.14 8.68
CA ASN A 77 28.23 -9.81 8.89
C ASN A 77 29.77 -9.78 8.82
N LYS A 78 30.42 -10.92 8.61
CA LYS A 78 31.87 -11.06 8.39
C LYS A 78 32.21 -11.44 6.95
N GLY A 79 31.21 -11.52 6.07
CA GLY A 79 31.40 -11.94 4.67
C GLY A 79 31.47 -13.47 4.48
N SER A 80 31.14 -14.27 5.51
CA SER A 80 31.10 -15.73 5.38
C SER A 80 29.79 -16.17 4.73
N PRO A 81 29.79 -17.00 3.68
CA PRO A 81 28.57 -17.42 2.99
C PRO A 81 27.56 -18.14 3.90
N LEU A 82 26.28 -17.80 3.78
CA LEU A 82 25.17 -18.44 4.50
C LEU A 82 24.79 -19.80 3.86
N THR A 83 25.73 -20.74 3.84
CA THR A 83 25.57 -22.04 3.14
C THR A 83 24.37 -22.85 3.60
N LYS A 84 23.99 -22.75 4.88
CA LYS A 84 22.81 -23.44 5.44
C LYS A 84 21.47 -22.90 4.91
N LEU A 85 21.46 -21.68 4.38
CA LEU A 85 20.26 -21.08 3.80
C LEU A 85 20.07 -21.52 2.35
N ILE A 86 21.16 -21.76 1.60
CA ILE A 86 21.13 -22.13 0.19
C ILE A 86 20.66 -23.57 0.02
N ALA A 87 19.65 -23.76 -0.83
CA ALA A 87 19.14 -25.07 -1.23
C ALA A 87 19.69 -25.52 -2.58
N ASP A 88 19.75 -24.61 -3.55
CA ASP A 88 20.25 -24.86 -4.91
C ASP A 88 20.81 -23.55 -5.51
N THR A 89 21.62 -23.68 -6.56
CA THR A 89 22.22 -22.61 -7.38
C THR A 89 21.63 -22.56 -8.79
N ARG A 90 20.59 -23.35 -9.07
CA ARG A 90 19.91 -23.35 -10.36
C ARG A 90 19.21 -22.02 -10.61
N SER A 91 19.49 -21.42 -11.77
CA SER A 91 18.87 -20.18 -12.21
C SER A 91 17.46 -20.42 -12.76
N VAL A 92 16.51 -19.55 -12.39
CA VAL A 92 15.14 -19.53 -12.91
C VAL A 92 14.88 -18.15 -13.50
N THR A 93 14.45 -18.09 -14.76
CA THR A 93 14.05 -16.84 -15.41
C THR A 93 12.62 -16.49 -15.02
N ILE A 94 12.41 -15.31 -14.42
CA ILE A 94 11.09 -14.82 -13.98
C ILE A 94 10.42 -14.01 -15.09
N ARG A 95 11.19 -13.11 -15.71
CA ARG A 95 10.83 -12.34 -16.91
C ARG A 95 12.10 -11.95 -17.66
N GLU A 96 11.94 -11.36 -18.84
CA GLU A 96 13.06 -10.75 -19.55
C GLU A 96 13.81 -9.76 -18.63
N GLY A 97 15.13 -9.92 -18.53
CA GLY A 97 15.98 -9.09 -17.67
C GLY A 97 15.95 -9.43 -16.17
N LEU A 98 15.18 -10.42 -15.71
CA LEU A 98 15.13 -10.83 -14.30
C LEU A 98 15.20 -12.34 -14.14
N ALA A 99 16.32 -12.83 -13.61
CA ALA A 99 16.54 -14.23 -13.29
C ALA A 99 17.12 -14.40 -11.88
N THR A 100 16.79 -15.51 -11.24
CA THR A 100 17.32 -15.89 -9.93
C THR A 100 18.68 -16.57 -10.08
N LYS A 101 19.53 -16.46 -9.06
CA LYS A 101 20.86 -17.09 -8.98
C LYS A 101 20.89 -18.23 -7.96
N PHE A 102 20.04 -18.15 -6.94
CA PHE A 102 19.99 -19.11 -5.84
C PHE A 102 18.56 -19.44 -5.45
N SER A 103 18.39 -20.56 -4.76
CA SER A 103 17.20 -20.86 -3.98
C SER A 103 17.55 -21.02 -2.50
N PHE A 104 16.61 -20.64 -1.64
CA PHE A 104 16.72 -20.73 -0.19
C PHE A 104 15.76 -21.77 0.35
N SER A 105 16.17 -22.47 1.41
CA SER A 105 15.33 -23.39 2.17
C SER A 105 15.45 -23.12 3.65
N HIS A 106 14.44 -22.46 4.20
CA HIS A 106 14.20 -22.34 5.63
C HIS A 106 12.77 -22.79 5.89
N LYS A 107 12.59 -23.89 6.63
CA LYS A 107 11.27 -24.42 6.97
C LYS A 107 11.05 -24.30 8.48
N PRO A 108 10.17 -23.40 8.95
CA PRO A 108 9.78 -23.38 10.35
C PRO A 108 8.95 -24.63 10.70
N GLU A 109 8.84 -24.91 12.00
CA GLU A 109 7.95 -25.95 12.51
C GLU A 109 6.50 -25.63 12.10
N GLY A 110 5.81 -26.58 11.45
CA GLY A 110 4.48 -26.37 10.87
C GLY A 110 4.44 -25.71 9.48
N GLY A 111 5.58 -25.26 8.94
CA GLY A 111 5.65 -24.58 7.64
C GLY A 111 5.14 -23.13 7.68
N TYR A 112 5.02 -22.50 6.52
CA TYR A 112 4.54 -21.12 6.42
C TYR A 112 3.02 -21.08 6.23
N PRO A 113 2.26 -20.40 7.11
CA PRO A 113 0.80 -20.38 7.02
C PRO A 113 0.27 -19.52 5.85
N ASN A 114 1.06 -18.54 5.38
CA ASN A 114 0.71 -17.64 4.28
C ASN A 114 1.98 -17.01 3.67
N TYR A 115 1.83 -16.20 2.60
CA TYR A 115 2.98 -15.57 1.94
C TYR A 115 3.62 -14.47 2.79
N TYR A 116 2.84 -13.75 3.61
CA TYR A 116 3.39 -12.73 4.50
C TYR A 116 4.44 -13.32 5.45
N GLU A 117 4.11 -14.41 6.16
CA GLU A 117 5.04 -15.08 7.09
C GLU A 117 6.23 -15.68 6.34
N LYS A 118 6.01 -16.23 5.14
CA LYS A 118 7.08 -16.76 4.29
C LYS A 118 8.09 -15.67 3.92
N MET A 119 7.62 -14.57 3.32
CA MET A 119 8.51 -13.53 2.80
C MET A 119 9.21 -12.78 3.93
N THR A 120 8.46 -12.37 4.96
CA THR A 120 9.05 -11.66 6.11
C THR A 120 10.01 -12.54 6.91
N GLY A 121 9.78 -13.85 6.97
CA GLY A 121 10.71 -14.80 7.59
C GLY A 121 12.09 -14.81 6.91
N TYR A 122 12.12 -14.90 5.59
CA TYR A 122 13.38 -14.83 4.84
C TYR A 122 14.03 -13.45 4.90
N ILE A 123 13.23 -12.38 4.80
CA ILE A 123 13.72 -11.00 4.91
C ILE A 123 14.42 -10.78 6.25
N ARG A 124 13.82 -11.20 7.37
CA ARG A 124 14.41 -11.09 8.72
C ARG A 124 15.78 -11.76 8.82
N ILE A 125 15.97 -12.90 8.16
CA ILE A 125 17.28 -13.60 8.16
C ILE A 125 18.33 -12.74 7.47
N LEU A 126 18.01 -12.18 6.30
CA LEU A 126 18.95 -11.38 5.50
C LEU A 126 19.21 -10.01 6.14
N GLU A 127 18.15 -9.30 6.55
CA GLU A 127 18.20 -8.02 7.25
C GLU A 127 18.98 -8.12 8.56
N GLY A 128 18.85 -9.22 9.30
CA GLY A 128 19.57 -9.41 10.56
C GLY A 128 21.09 -9.29 10.39
N TYR A 129 21.65 -9.80 9.30
CA TYR A 129 23.07 -9.64 8.99
C TYR A 129 23.38 -8.25 8.44
N ALA A 130 22.51 -7.67 7.61
CA ALA A 130 22.70 -6.32 7.06
C ALA A 130 22.72 -5.26 8.17
N HIS A 131 21.82 -5.35 9.15
CA HIS A 131 21.73 -4.45 10.30
C HIS A 131 22.95 -4.46 11.22
N ALA A 132 23.71 -5.55 11.23
CA ALA A 132 24.97 -5.60 11.96
C ALA A 132 26.06 -4.72 11.32
N ILE A 133 25.89 -4.31 10.06
CA ILE A 133 26.79 -3.44 9.30
C ILE A 133 26.19 -2.05 9.12
N ASP A 134 24.94 -1.95 8.67
CA ASP A 134 24.19 -0.71 8.51
C ASP A 134 22.81 -0.83 9.16
N ARG A 135 22.62 -0.10 10.27
CA ARG A 135 21.34 -0.08 11.01
C ARG A 135 20.19 0.53 10.22
N ASN A 136 20.45 1.28 9.16
CA ASN A 136 19.42 1.92 8.34
C ASN A 136 19.01 1.07 7.13
N ALA A 137 19.70 -0.04 6.85
CA ALA A 137 19.33 -0.94 5.75
C ALA A 137 17.97 -1.58 6.03
N ALA A 138 16.96 -1.32 5.20
CA ALA A 138 15.59 -1.78 5.41
C ALA A 138 14.95 -2.23 4.09
N SER A 139 14.11 -3.27 4.14
CA SER A 139 13.30 -3.73 3.00
C SER A 139 12.03 -2.91 2.80
N GLN A 140 11.59 -2.14 3.80
CA GLN A 140 10.38 -1.32 3.71
C GLN A 140 10.73 0.07 3.15
N THR A 141 10.52 0.26 1.84
CA THR A 141 10.80 1.53 1.16
C THR A 141 9.57 2.42 1.01
N TYR A 142 8.36 1.89 1.29
CA TYR A 142 7.08 2.57 1.11
C TYR A 142 6.90 3.12 -0.31
N PRO A 143 6.90 2.25 -1.34
CA PRO A 143 6.79 2.70 -2.72
C PRO A 143 5.46 3.46 -2.91
N GLY A 144 5.57 4.70 -3.39
CA GLY A 144 4.41 5.48 -3.83
C GLY A 144 3.88 4.96 -5.16
N GLY A 145 2.56 4.94 -5.34
CA GLY A 145 1.93 4.55 -6.60
C GLY A 145 0.47 4.96 -6.68
N GLU A 146 0.01 5.30 -7.89
CA GLU A 146 -1.41 5.47 -8.18
C GLU A 146 -2.13 4.13 -8.15
N ILE A 147 -3.23 4.07 -7.41
CA ILE A 147 -4.14 2.92 -7.38
C ILE A 147 -5.22 3.12 -8.44
N THR A 148 -5.63 2.06 -9.14
CA THR A 148 -6.69 2.18 -10.17
C THR A 148 -8.10 2.25 -9.54
N ASP A 149 -9.11 2.71 -10.30
CA ASP A 149 -10.49 2.78 -9.78
C ASP A 149 -11.09 1.40 -9.49
N GLU A 150 -10.63 0.36 -10.20
CA GLU A 150 -11.02 -1.03 -9.94
C GLU A 150 -10.51 -1.56 -8.59
N GLU A 151 -9.47 -0.93 -8.05
CA GLU A 151 -8.83 -1.36 -6.82
C GLU A 151 -9.33 -0.59 -5.59
N SER A 152 -9.60 0.71 -5.70
CA SER A 152 -9.99 1.54 -4.57
C SER A 152 -10.64 2.86 -4.97
N VAL A 153 -11.49 3.39 -4.09
CA VAL A 153 -11.95 4.79 -4.15
C VAL A 153 -10.78 5.76 -3.93
N PHE A 154 -9.71 5.35 -3.26
CA PHE A 154 -8.53 6.19 -3.05
C PHE A 154 -7.61 6.22 -4.27
N ARG A 155 -6.96 7.37 -4.51
CA ARG A 155 -5.96 7.53 -5.57
C ARG A 155 -4.61 6.93 -5.19
N TYR A 156 -4.36 6.72 -3.91
CA TYR A 156 -3.15 6.10 -3.36
C TYR A 156 -3.50 5.20 -2.18
N LEU A 157 -2.54 4.41 -1.71
CA LEU A 157 -2.74 3.39 -0.68
C LEU A 157 -3.13 3.98 0.67
N ASP A 158 -4.22 3.46 1.23
CA ASP A 158 -4.53 3.60 2.65
C ASP A 158 -3.73 2.56 3.44
N ASN A 159 -2.55 2.98 3.88
CA ASN A 159 -1.74 2.23 4.84
C ASN A 159 -2.09 2.56 6.31
N ALA A 160 -2.96 3.54 6.55
CA ALA A 160 -3.35 3.92 7.90
C ALA A 160 -4.31 2.88 8.49
N SER A 161 -5.30 2.42 7.71
CA SER A 161 -6.26 1.41 8.17
C SER A 161 -5.61 0.08 8.53
N SER A 162 -4.62 -0.37 7.76
CA SER A 162 -3.89 -1.61 8.02
C SER A 162 -2.96 -1.49 9.23
N ARG A 163 -2.21 -0.40 9.35
CA ARG A 163 -1.35 -0.14 10.52
C ARG A 163 -2.16 -0.01 11.81
N ALA A 164 -3.36 0.56 11.74
CA ALA A 164 -4.26 0.67 12.89
C ALA A 164 -5.08 -0.62 13.13
N GLY A 165 -5.00 -1.62 12.26
CA GLY A 165 -5.76 -2.87 12.40
C GLY A 165 -7.27 -2.73 12.18
N ILE A 166 -7.71 -1.67 11.49
CA ILE A 166 -9.13 -1.33 11.28
C ILE A 166 -9.63 -1.58 9.86
N VAL A 167 -8.86 -2.29 9.01
CA VAL A 167 -9.26 -2.59 7.62
C VAL A 167 -10.66 -3.19 7.58
N ALA A 168 -10.95 -4.22 8.39
CA ALA A 168 -12.26 -4.86 8.42
C ALA A 168 -13.41 -3.94 8.87
N VAL A 169 -13.11 -2.88 9.64
CA VAL A 169 -14.11 -1.88 10.03
C VAL A 169 -14.34 -0.90 8.88
N ASN A 170 -13.27 -0.40 8.27
CA ASN A 170 -13.37 0.53 7.14
C ASN A 170 -14.05 -0.12 5.92
N GLU A 171 -13.80 -1.41 5.67
CA GLU A 171 -14.43 -2.20 4.61
C GLU A 171 -15.97 -2.24 4.72
N LYS A 172 -16.53 -2.15 5.92
CA LYS A 172 -18.00 -2.14 6.11
C LYS A 172 -18.67 -0.91 5.51
N LEU A 173 -17.91 0.16 5.30
CA LEU A 173 -18.42 1.41 4.74
C LEU A 173 -18.41 1.42 3.21
N LYS A 174 -17.84 0.40 2.55
CA LYS A 174 -17.61 0.40 1.09
C LYS A 174 -18.85 0.64 0.25
N ASP A 175 -19.99 0.12 0.68
CA ASP A 175 -21.24 0.19 -0.08
C ASP A 175 -22.09 1.40 0.31
N ASP A 176 -21.71 2.13 1.36
CA ASP A 176 -22.45 3.31 1.82
C ASP A 176 -22.26 4.49 0.87
N ARG A 177 -23.30 5.31 0.73
CA ARG A 177 -23.28 6.63 0.09
C ARG A 177 -23.68 7.66 1.13
N ILE A 178 -22.90 8.74 1.22
CA ILE A 178 -23.12 9.78 2.23
C ILE A 178 -23.42 11.10 1.56
N ALA A 179 -24.51 11.75 1.98
CA ALA A 179 -24.79 13.14 1.64
C ALA A 179 -24.49 14.05 2.84
N ILE A 180 -23.74 15.12 2.61
CA ILE A 180 -23.48 16.17 3.61
C ILE A 180 -24.18 17.44 3.16
N VAL A 181 -25.16 17.87 3.94
CA VAL A 181 -25.98 19.05 3.68
C VAL A 181 -25.47 20.19 4.55
N GLY A 182 -24.89 21.20 3.90
CA GLY A 182 -24.20 22.31 4.53
C GLY A 182 -22.73 22.01 4.80
N LEU A 183 -21.85 22.80 4.19
CA LEU A 183 -20.39 22.78 4.33
C LEU A 183 -19.88 24.00 5.10
N GLY A 184 -20.65 24.41 6.11
CA GLY A 184 -20.13 25.26 7.19
C GLY A 184 -19.02 24.54 7.99
N GLY A 185 -18.70 25.02 9.18
CA GLY A 185 -17.56 24.44 9.92
C GLY A 185 -17.74 22.95 10.23
N THR A 186 -18.88 22.58 10.80
CA THR A 186 -19.17 21.17 11.14
C THR A 186 -19.16 20.26 9.92
N GLY A 187 -19.90 20.62 8.86
CA GLY A 187 -19.98 19.79 7.65
C GLY A 187 -18.63 19.62 6.96
N ALA A 188 -17.79 20.66 6.95
CA ALA A 188 -16.46 20.57 6.38
C ALA A 188 -15.52 19.63 7.16
N TYR A 189 -15.61 19.59 8.50
CA TYR A 189 -14.83 18.63 9.31
C TYR A 189 -15.40 17.21 9.23
N ILE A 190 -16.73 17.04 9.16
CA ILE A 190 -17.33 15.72 8.88
C ILE A 190 -16.81 15.21 7.54
N LEU A 191 -16.79 16.06 6.50
CA LEU A 191 -16.22 15.72 5.21
C LEU A 191 -14.74 15.31 5.32
N ASP A 192 -13.94 16.04 6.10
CA ASP A 192 -12.53 15.68 6.33
C ASP A 192 -12.36 14.26 6.88
N PHE A 193 -13.22 13.83 7.82
CA PHE A 193 -13.16 12.47 8.34
C PHE A 193 -13.70 11.44 7.34
N VAL A 194 -14.86 11.70 6.74
CA VAL A 194 -15.53 10.77 5.82
C VAL A 194 -14.72 10.54 4.55
N THR A 195 -14.00 11.54 4.06
CA THR A 195 -13.13 11.38 2.87
C THR A 195 -11.98 10.42 3.07
N LYS A 196 -11.62 10.10 4.32
CA LYS A 196 -10.57 9.14 4.67
C LYS A 196 -11.12 7.71 4.87
N THR A 197 -12.41 7.48 4.61
CA THR A 197 -13.03 6.15 4.69
C THR A 197 -13.33 5.58 3.31
N LEU A 198 -13.68 4.29 3.28
CA LEU A 198 -13.99 3.56 2.05
C LEU A 198 -15.41 3.78 1.49
N VAL A 199 -16.20 4.69 2.06
CA VAL A 199 -17.53 5.10 1.55
C VAL A 199 -17.53 5.25 0.03
N SER A 200 -18.49 4.66 -0.69
CA SER A 200 -18.48 4.60 -2.15
C SER A 200 -18.55 5.98 -2.80
N GLU A 201 -19.48 6.83 -2.34
CA GLU A 201 -19.76 8.16 -2.89
C GLU A 201 -20.04 9.15 -1.77
N ILE A 202 -19.53 10.38 -1.94
CA ILE A 202 -19.78 11.49 -1.00
C ILE A 202 -20.40 12.65 -1.78
N HIS A 203 -21.66 12.96 -1.49
CA HIS A 203 -22.41 14.04 -2.10
C HIS A 203 -22.38 15.28 -1.21
N LEU A 204 -22.03 16.42 -1.79
CA LEU A 204 -21.85 17.68 -1.09
C LEU A 204 -22.92 18.68 -1.51
N PHE A 205 -23.75 19.16 -0.59
CA PHE A 205 -24.79 20.15 -0.88
C PHE A 205 -24.53 21.44 -0.10
N ASP A 206 -24.13 22.51 -0.79
CA ASP A 206 -24.03 23.87 -0.23
C ASP A 206 -23.93 24.90 -1.38
N LYS A 207 -24.81 25.90 -1.37
CA LYS A 207 -24.84 26.99 -2.37
C LYS A 207 -23.86 28.13 -2.06
N ASP A 208 -23.34 28.21 -0.83
CA ASP A 208 -22.57 29.35 -0.38
C ASP A 208 -21.19 29.44 -1.05
N VAL A 209 -20.69 30.67 -1.11
CA VAL A 209 -19.33 31.01 -1.51
C VAL A 209 -18.37 30.87 -0.33
N PHE A 210 -17.19 30.33 -0.60
CA PHE A 210 -16.10 30.26 0.35
C PHE A 210 -15.37 31.61 0.46
N LEU A 211 -15.60 32.31 1.58
CA LEU A 211 -15.00 33.60 1.91
C LEU A 211 -13.97 33.48 3.05
N GLN A 212 -13.12 34.49 3.23
CA GLN A 212 -12.00 34.51 4.17
C GLN A 212 -12.35 34.04 5.61
N HIS A 213 -13.49 34.45 6.15
CA HIS A 213 -13.91 34.04 7.50
C HIS A 213 -14.19 32.53 7.63
N ASN A 214 -14.44 31.81 6.53
CA ASN A 214 -14.61 30.35 6.54
C ASN A 214 -13.27 29.62 6.76
N ALA A 215 -12.15 30.22 6.37
CA ALA A 215 -10.81 29.62 6.51
C ALA A 215 -10.44 29.29 7.95
N PHE A 216 -11.02 29.99 8.93
CA PHE A 216 -10.75 29.80 10.36
C PHE A 216 -11.61 28.71 11.01
N ARG A 217 -12.47 28.04 10.25
CA ARG A 217 -13.36 26.97 10.75
C ARG A 217 -13.56 25.84 9.75
N CYS A 218 -12.66 25.68 8.80
CA CYS A 218 -12.71 24.68 7.75
C CYS A 218 -11.33 23.99 7.67
N PRO A 219 -11.25 22.69 7.35
CA PRO A 219 -9.98 22.01 7.11
C PRO A 219 -9.12 22.71 6.04
N GLY A 220 -7.80 22.66 6.24
CA GLY A 220 -6.79 23.22 5.33
C GLY A 220 -6.54 24.72 5.53
N ALA A 221 -5.66 25.27 4.68
CA ALA A 221 -5.26 26.68 4.71
C ALA A 221 -5.31 27.25 3.29
N PRO A 222 -6.36 28.01 2.91
CA PRO A 222 -6.43 28.65 1.60
C PRO A 222 -5.31 29.68 1.42
N SER A 223 -4.75 29.74 0.21
CA SER A 223 -3.92 30.90 -0.17
C SER A 223 -4.78 32.15 -0.38
N TYR A 224 -4.16 33.33 -0.34
CA TYR A 224 -4.88 34.57 -0.66
C TYR A 224 -5.48 34.54 -2.07
N ASP A 225 -4.71 34.05 -3.05
CA ASP A 225 -5.17 33.92 -4.44
C ASP A 225 -6.39 33.00 -4.57
N GLU A 226 -6.41 31.88 -3.84
CA GLU A 226 -7.58 30.99 -3.80
C GLU A 226 -8.82 31.70 -3.21
N LEU A 227 -8.65 32.56 -2.20
CA LEU A 227 -9.75 33.34 -1.63
C LEU A 227 -10.30 34.39 -2.61
N THR A 228 -9.43 35.02 -3.40
CA THR A 228 -9.86 36.04 -4.38
C THR A 228 -10.76 35.47 -5.47
N LYS A 229 -10.59 34.18 -5.81
CA LYS A 229 -11.44 33.45 -6.77
C LYS A 229 -12.87 33.26 -6.28
N LYS A 230 -13.14 33.42 -4.97
CA LYS A 230 -14.47 33.22 -4.35
C LYS A 230 -15.14 31.92 -4.83
N PRO A 231 -14.46 30.76 -4.70
CA PRO A 231 -15.04 29.49 -5.13
C PRO A 231 -16.28 29.16 -4.30
N THR A 232 -17.18 28.31 -4.82
CA THR A 232 -18.23 27.71 -3.98
C THR A 232 -17.60 26.83 -2.91
N LYS A 233 -18.26 26.68 -1.75
CA LYS A 233 -17.77 25.79 -0.69
C LYS A 233 -17.63 24.34 -1.19
N VAL A 234 -18.64 23.85 -1.91
CA VAL A 234 -18.64 22.50 -2.49
C VAL A 234 -17.50 22.32 -3.49
N GLY A 235 -17.28 23.26 -4.41
CA GLY A 235 -16.25 23.15 -5.45
C GLY A 235 -14.85 23.19 -4.86
N ARG A 236 -14.60 24.07 -3.87
CA ARG A 236 -13.31 24.10 -3.18
C ARG A 236 -13.01 22.77 -2.49
N LEU A 237 -13.96 22.24 -1.73
CA LEU A 237 -13.74 21.02 -0.94
C LEU A 237 -13.65 19.78 -1.83
N GLU A 238 -14.44 19.72 -2.90
CA GLU A 238 -14.29 18.72 -3.97
C GLU A 238 -12.88 18.76 -4.58
N GLU A 239 -12.38 19.93 -4.97
CA GLU A 239 -11.04 20.08 -5.57
C GLU A 239 -9.94 19.57 -4.63
N ILE A 240 -10.04 19.87 -3.34
CA ILE A 240 -9.07 19.45 -2.34
C ILE A 240 -9.09 17.93 -2.17
N TYR A 241 -10.25 17.37 -1.84
CA TYR A 241 -10.33 15.95 -1.46
C TYR A 241 -10.33 15.00 -2.67
N SER A 242 -10.63 15.50 -3.87
CA SER A 242 -10.47 14.74 -5.11
C SER A 242 -9.03 14.34 -5.39
N LYS A 243 -8.04 14.99 -4.75
CA LYS A 243 -6.63 14.60 -4.79
C LYS A 243 -6.36 13.30 -4.01
N MET A 244 -7.16 13.02 -2.98
CA MET A 244 -7.04 11.83 -2.14
C MET A 244 -7.89 10.67 -2.66
N ARG A 245 -9.13 10.96 -3.06
CA ARG A 245 -10.10 9.94 -3.46
C ARG A 245 -10.96 10.37 -4.64
N ARG A 246 -11.61 9.39 -5.24
CA ARG A 246 -12.61 9.55 -6.29
C ARG A 246 -13.99 9.74 -5.66
N ARG A 247 -14.96 10.13 -6.50
CA ARG A 247 -16.41 10.14 -6.20
C ARG A 247 -16.79 11.06 -5.04
N ILE A 248 -16.22 12.25 -5.04
CA ILE A 248 -16.74 13.40 -4.30
C ILE A 248 -17.52 14.22 -5.31
N ILE A 249 -18.80 14.45 -5.04
CA ILE A 249 -19.74 14.99 -6.02
C ILE A 249 -20.30 16.29 -5.46
N ALA A 250 -19.97 17.40 -6.11
CA ALA A 250 -20.40 18.74 -5.69
C ALA A 250 -21.76 19.13 -6.28
N HIS A 251 -22.68 19.51 -5.40
CA HIS A 251 -24.00 20.08 -5.73
C HIS A 251 -24.07 21.51 -5.17
N PRO A 252 -23.82 22.55 -5.99
CA PRO A 252 -23.79 23.95 -5.57
C PRO A 252 -25.20 24.54 -5.39
N GLU A 253 -26.05 23.85 -4.64
CA GLU A 253 -27.46 24.17 -4.46
C GLU A 253 -27.91 23.96 -3.00
N HIS A 254 -29.08 24.51 -2.67
CA HIS A 254 -29.76 24.18 -1.42
C HIS A 254 -30.65 22.97 -1.64
N ILE A 255 -30.80 22.14 -0.60
CA ILE A 255 -31.86 21.15 -0.59
C ILE A 255 -33.16 21.84 -0.19
N ASP A 256 -34.19 21.64 -0.99
CA ASP A 256 -35.57 22.08 -0.76
C ASP A 256 -36.55 20.98 -1.19
N GLU A 257 -37.85 21.26 -1.07
CA GLU A 257 -38.91 20.29 -1.38
C GLU A 257 -38.95 19.86 -2.86
N THR A 258 -38.25 20.56 -3.76
CA THR A 258 -38.27 20.30 -5.20
C THR A 258 -37.11 19.43 -5.69
N ASN A 259 -36.11 19.18 -4.84
CA ASN A 259 -34.92 18.37 -5.18
C ASN A 259 -34.57 17.30 -4.12
N LEU A 260 -35.56 16.91 -3.31
CA LEU A 260 -35.50 15.86 -2.27
C LEU A 260 -35.90 14.48 -2.80
#